data_AF-A0A5K0Y1I5-F1
#
_entry.id   AF-A0A5K0Y1I5-F1
#
_cell.length_a   1.000
_cell.length_b   1.000
_cell.length_c   1.000
_cell.angle_alpha   90.00
_cell.angle_beta   90.00
_cell.angle_gamma   90.00
#
_symmetry.space_group_name_H-M   'P 1'
#
loop_
_entity.id
_entity.type
_entity.pdbx_description
1 polymer ?
#
loop_
_entity_poly.entity_id
_entity_poly.type
_entity_poly.pdbx_seq_one_letter_code
_entity_poly.pdbx_strand_id
1 'polypeptide(L)' 'MEGATGRAGSEVFLSNYKLGKTLGIGSFGKVKIAEHVLTGHKVAIKILNRRKIKNMEMEEK' A
#
# COMPACT_ATOMS: atom_id res chain seq x y z
N MET A 1 10.23 20.43 -12.47
CA MET A 1 10.00 19.00 -12.79
C MET A 1 10.28 18.17 -11.54
N GLU A 2 9.42 17.17 -11.31
CA GLU A 2 9.45 16.07 -10.31
C GLU A 2 9.84 16.39 -8.86
N GLY A 3 8.81 16.58 -8.03
CA GLY A 3 8.93 16.52 -6.58
C GLY A 3 9.15 15.08 -6.11
N ALA A 4 10.31 14.85 -5.48
CA ALA A 4 10.65 13.60 -4.82
C ALA A 4 9.65 13.32 -3.68
N THR A 5 8.68 12.45 -3.95
CA THR A 5 7.75 11.94 -2.94
C THR A 5 8.48 10.92 -2.08
N GLY A 6 8.52 11.18 -0.77
CA GLY A 6 9.21 10.37 0.24
C GLY A 6 9.01 8.87 0.09
N ARG A 7 10.04 8.19 -0.45
CA ARG A 7 10.21 6.74 -0.51
C ARG A 7 11.20 6.35 0.57
N ALA A 8 10.75 5.88 1.73
CA ALA A 8 11.69 5.34 2.73
C ALA A 8 11.11 4.30 3.70
N GLY A 9 9.80 4.25 3.92
CA GLY A 9 9.24 3.38 4.97
C GLY A 9 8.71 2.01 4.52
N SER A 10 8.17 1.92 3.30
CA SER A 10 7.35 0.76 2.90
C SER A 10 8.03 -0.21 1.93
N GLU A 11 9.08 0.22 1.22
CA GLU A 11 9.78 -0.65 0.25
C GLU A 11 10.63 -1.72 0.95
N VAL A 12 11.12 -1.46 2.16
CA VAL A 12 12.00 -2.39 2.89
C VAL A 12 11.28 -3.67 3.32
N PHE A 13 9.97 -3.63 3.57
CA PHE A 13 9.20 -4.78 4.08
C PHE A 13 8.62 -5.69 2.98
N LEU A 14 8.70 -5.28 1.71
CA LEU A 14 8.03 -5.94 0.59
C LEU A 14 9.04 -6.46 -0.45
N SER A 15 10.13 -7.08 0.02
CA SER A 15 11.24 -7.54 -0.84
C SER A 15 10.81 -8.49 -1.98
N ASN A 16 9.77 -9.30 -1.76
CA ASN A 16 9.25 -10.23 -2.78
C ASN A 16 8.18 -9.62 -3.70
N TYR A 17 7.82 -8.35 -3.50
CA TYR A 17 6.77 -7.68 -4.25
C TYR A 17 7.26 -6.38 -4.88
N LYS A 18 7.22 -6.33 -6.21
CA LYS A 18 7.48 -5.10 -6.94
C LYS A 18 6.24 -4.21 -6.90
N LEU A 19 6.26 -3.20 -6.02
CA LEU A 19 5.20 -2.19 -5.94
C LEU A 19 5.11 -1.38 -7.23
N GLY A 20 3.89 -1.24 -7.75
CA GLY A 20 3.55 -0.44 -8.90
C GLY A 20 2.75 0.81 -8.54
N LYS A 21 1.94 1.24 -9.52
CA LYS A 21 1.09 2.43 -9.39
C LYS A 21 0.00 2.25 -8.34
N THR A 22 -0.48 3.37 -7.82
CA THR A 22 -1.68 3.40 -6.96
C THR A 22 -2.89 3.00 -7.80
N LEU A 23 -3.63 2.00 -7.35
CA LEU A 23 -4.92 1.59 -7.92
C LEU A 23 -6.06 2.43 -7.37
N GLY A 24 -5.98 2.85 -6.10
CA GLY A 24 -7.01 3.66 -5.47
C GLY A 24 -6.58 4.29 -4.16
N ILE A 25 -7.26 5.36 -3.79
CA ILE A 25 -7.13 6.02 -2.49
C ILE A 25 -8.55 6.13 -1.93
N GLY A 26 -8.79 5.58 -0.74
CA GLY A 26 -10.08 5.64 -0.07
C GLY A 26 -9.95 5.98 1.41
N SER A 27 -11.09 6.07 2.09
CA SER A 27 -11.16 6.38 3.53
C SER A 27 -10.27 5.47 4.37
N PHE A 28 -10.22 4.19 3.99
CA PHE A 28 -9.49 3.15 4.70
C PHE A 28 -8.00 3.08 4.36
N GLY A 29 -7.50 3.80 3.35
CA GLY A 29 -6.08 3.78 3.00
C GLY A 29 -5.79 3.81 1.50
N LYS A 30 -4.54 3.47 1.15
CA LYS A 30 -4.03 3.52 -0.22
C LYS A 30 -3.86 2.11 -0.78
N VAL A 31 -4.38 1.85 -1.97
CA VAL A 31 -4.23 0.57 -2.66
C VAL A 31 -3.22 0.74 -3.80
N LYS A 32 -2.23 -0.14 -3.89
CA LYS A 32 -1.26 -0.19 -4.99
C LYS A 32 -1.30 -1.56 -5.65
N ILE A 33 -1.07 -1.60 -6.97
CA ILE A 33 -0.79 -2.87 -7.64
C ILE A 33 0.64 -3.28 -7.30
N ALA A 34 0.89 -4.57 -7.16
CA ALA A 34 2.23 -5.11 -7.04
C ALA A 34 2.32 -6.44 -7.79
N GLU A 35 3.54 -6.83 -8.12
CA GLU A 35 3.82 -8.12 -8.76
C GLU A 35 4.71 -8.95 -7.84
N HIS A 36 4.29 -10.18 -7.56
CA HIS A 36 5.09 -11.13 -6.80
C HIS A 36 6.27 -11.59 -7.67
N VAL A 37 7.50 -11.29 -7.26
CA VAL A 37 8.71 -11.44 -8.08
C VAL A 37 8.94 -12.90 -8.49
N LEU A 38 8.62 -13.86 -7.61
CA LEU A 38 8.88 -15.28 -7.87
C LEU A 38 7.85 -15.93 -8.80
N THR A 39 6.60 -15.47 -8.78
CA THR A 39 5.50 -16.12 -9.52
C THR A 39 4.92 -15.26 -10.63
N GLY A 40 5.30 -13.99 -10.74
CA GLY A 40 4.73 -13.03 -11.70
C GLY A 40 3.27 -12.64 -11.42
N HIS A 41 2.69 -13.07 -10.30
CA HIS A 41 1.28 -12.82 -10.00
C HIS A 41 1.05 -11.37 -9.61
N LYS A 42 0.11 -10.72 -10.29
CA LYS A 42 -0.32 -9.36 -9.96
C LYS A 42 -1.31 -9.39 -8.82
N VAL A 43 -1.01 -8.63 -7.77
CA VAL A 43 -1.81 -8.52 -6.55
C VAL A 43 -2.11 -7.06 -6.23
N ALA A 44 -3.17 -6.81 -5.48
CA ALA A 44 -3.47 -5.50 -4.92
C ALA A 44 -3.02 -5.47 -3.45
N ILE A 45 -2.21 -4.47 -3.08
CA ILE A 45 -1.71 -4.25 -1.72
C ILE A 45 -2.45 -3.05 -1.13
N LYS A 46 -3.22 -3.29 -0.07
CA LYS A 46 -3.91 -2.24 0.70
C LYS A 46 -3.03 -1.78 1.86
N ILE A 47 -2.57 -0.54 1.79
CA ILE A 47 -1.69 0.11 2.77
C ILE A 47 -2.57 0.90 3.75
N LEU A 48 -2.55 0.44 4.99
CA LEU A 48 -3.35 0.94 6.09
C LEU A 48 -2.49 1.72 7.09
N ASN A 49 -2.90 2.92 7.48
CA ASN A 49 -2.22 3.64 8.55
C ASN A 49 -2.80 3.22 9.91
N ARG A 50 -2.01 2.47 10.69
CA ARG A 50 -2.44 1.93 12.01
C ARG A 50 -2.95 3.02 12.96
N ARG A 51 -2.36 4.22 12.97
CA ARG A 51 -2.82 5.33 13.82
C ARG A 51 -4.19 5.84 13.37
N LYS A 52 -4.38 5.96 12.05
CA LYS A 52 -5.65 6.43 11.47
C LYS A 52 -6.77 5.42 11.67
N ILE A 53 -6.46 4.12 11.62
CA ILE A 53 -7.42 3.05 11.91
C ILE A 53 -7.81 3.05 13.38
N LYS A 54 -6.86 3.15 14.32
CA LYS A 54 -7.21 3.19 15.76
C LYS A 54 -8.17 4.34 16.12
N ASN A 55 -8.12 5.44 15.38
CA ASN A 55 -9.00 6.59 15.60
C ASN A 55 -10.35 6.48 14.87
N MET A 56 -10.48 5.56 13.91
CA MET A 56 -11.74 5.23 13.28
C MET A 56 -12.24 3.95 13.95
N GLU A 57 -13.06 4.06 14.98
CA GLU A 57 -13.78 2.90 15.53
C GLU A 57 -14.47 2.17 14.37
N MET A 58 -13.90 1.04 13.95
CA MET A 58 -14.54 0.16 12.98
C MET A 58 -15.65 -0.55 13.74
N GLU A 59 -16.88 -0.09 13.59
CA GLU A 59 -18.04 -0.94 13.90
C GLU A 59 -17.98 -2.14 12.93
N GLU A 60 -17.60 -3.30 13.44
CA GLU A 60 -17.93 -4.57 12.80
C GLU A 60 -19.45 -4.68 12.78
N LYS A 61 -20.02 -4.63 11.57
CA LYS A 61 -21.42 -4.97 11.33
C LYS A 61 -21.59 -6.46 11.11
#